data_AF-A0ABD2NIP9-F1
#
_entry.id   AF-A0ABD2NIP9-F1
#
_cell.length_a   1.000
_cell.length_b   1.000
_cell.length_c   1.000
_cell.angle_alpha   90.00
_cell.angle_beta   90.00
_cell.angle_gamma   90.00
#
_symmetry.space_group_name_H-M   'P 1'
#
loop_
_entity.id
_entity.type
_entity.pdbx_description
1 polymer ?
#
loop_
_entity_poly.entity_id
_entity_poly.type
_entity_poly.pdbx_seq_one_letter_code
_entity_poly.pdbx_strand_id
1 'polypeptide(L)'
;MWTVVVKDNFIQVKSNKNVVPKYEVKPKKYLDAPLNVTLMHQYFLKDHPKCRRIVNYSFFLKYFQENFDYCFGRPQIDVCSKCENFAAKLKDPEMRDNAKKYIAAELIIHKRRANVALKEAANNKDGDTIA
;
A
#
# COMPACT_ATOMS: atom_id res chain seq x y z
N MET A 1 -6.05 -2.13 15.34
CA MET A 1 -7.18 -2.96 15.78
C MET A 1 -8.23 -2.88 14.69
N TRP A 2 -8.48 -3.97 13.96
CA TRP A 2 -9.43 -4.00 12.84
C TRP A 2 -10.80 -4.40 13.38
N THR A 3 -11.85 -3.66 13.06
CA THR A 3 -13.22 -3.96 13.51
C THR A 3 -14.02 -4.48 12.34
N VAL A 4 -14.41 -5.75 12.39
CA VAL A 4 -15.44 -6.30 11.50
C VAL A 4 -16.77 -5.97 12.16
N VAL A 5 -17.55 -5.08 11.54
CA VAL A 5 -18.90 -4.74 11.99
C VAL A 5 -19.85 -5.33 10.96
N VAL A 6 -20.67 -6.29 11.39
CA VAL A 6 -21.80 -6.77 10.59
C VAL A 6 -22.99 -5.89 10.91
N LYS A 7 -23.45 -5.12 9.92
CA LYS A 7 -24.75 -4.43 9.94
C LYS A 7 -25.55 -4.91 8.74
N ASP A 8 -26.81 -5.28 8.98
CA ASP A 8 -27.81 -5.58 7.95
C ASP A 8 -27.37 -6.63 6.91
N ASN A 9 -26.69 -7.69 7.36
CA ASN A 9 -26.15 -8.77 6.51
C ASN A 9 -25.06 -8.34 5.49
N PHE A 10 -24.50 -7.14 5.62
CA PHE A 10 -23.33 -6.70 4.85
C PHE A 10 -22.07 -6.76 5.71
N ILE A 11 -21.00 -7.35 5.16
CA ILE A 11 -19.67 -7.31 5.75
C ILE A 11 -19.12 -5.90 5.48
N GLN A 12 -18.66 -5.18 6.51
CA GLN A 12 -17.91 -3.94 6.31
C GLN A 12 -16.49 -4.08 6.83
N VAL A 13 -15.51 -3.94 5.94
CA VAL A 13 -14.07 -3.93 6.26
C VAL A 13 -13.56 -2.50 6.21
N LYS A 14 -13.07 -1.98 7.33
CA LYS A 14 -12.41 -0.66 7.37
C LYS A 14 -10.92 -0.82 7.08
N SER A 15 -10.45 -0.25 5.95
CA SER A 15 -9.02 -0.14 5.62
C SER A 15 -8.35 0.97 6.44
N ASN A 16 -7.13 0.73 6.93
CA ASN A 16 -6.38 1.73 7.71
C ASN A 16 -5.64 2.77 6.87
N LYS A 17 -5.37 2.52 5.57
CA LYS A 17 -4.62 3.46 4.70
C LYS A 17 -5.01 3.33 3.23
N ASN A 18 -5.44 4.44 2.63
CA ASN A 18 -5.47 4.57 1.17
C ASN A 18 -4.03 4.89 0.73
N VAL A 19 -3.43 4.06 -0.12
CA VAL A 19 -2.11 4.36 -0.71
C VAL A 19 -2.22 4.21 -2.20
N VAL A 20 -1.90 5.27 -2.94
CA VAL A 20 -1.89 5.25 -4.40
C VAL A 20 -0.48 4.82 -4.84
N PRO A 21 -0.28 3.63 -5.41
CA PRO A 21 1.00 3.28 -6.00
C PRO A 21 1.21 4.09 -7.29
N LYS A 22 2.48 4.35 -7.61
CA LYS A 22 2.91 5.38 -8.58
C LYS A 22 2.38 5.18 -10.01
N TYR A 23 2.00 3.96 -10.36
CA TYR A 23 1.56 3.56 -11.71
C TYR A 23 0.08 3.14 -11.78
N GLU A 24 -0.67 3.16 -10.68
CA GLU A 24 -2.09 2.79 -10.73
C GLU A 24 -2.97 4.02 -10.97
N VAL A 25 -3.78 3.92 -12.02
CA VAL A 25 -4.77 4.94 -12.42
C VAL A 25 -5.87 5.09 -11.35
N LYS A 26 -6.06 4.09 -10.49
CA LYS A 26 -7.04 4.10 -9.39
C LYS A 26 -6.35 3.85 -8.05
N PRO A 27 -6.70 4.60 -6.99
CA PRO A 27 -6.13 4.39 -5.67
C PRO A 27 -6.55 3.03 -5.11
N LYS A 28 -5.61 2.09 -4.97
CA LYS A 28 -5.87 0.82 -4.29
C LYS A 28 -5.80 0.93 -2.78
N LYS A 29 -6.56 0.07 -2.12
CA LYS A 29 -6.55 -0.10 -0.66
C LYS A 29 -5.77 -1.36 -0.34
N TYR A 30 -4.92 -1.25 0.68
CA TYR A 30 -4.06 -2.35 1.12
C TYR A 30 -4.44 -2.80 2.52
N LEU A 31 -4.50 -4.11 2.70
CA LEU A 31 -4.61 -4.81 3.98
C LEU A 31 -3.23 -5.26 4.44
N ASP A 32 -3.09 -5.53 5.74
CA ASP A 32 -1.82 -5.97 6.33
C ASP A 32 -1.29 -7.25 5.66
N ALA A 33 0.04 -7.33 5.50
CA ALA A 33 0.73 -8.45 4.87
C ALA A 33 0.43 -9.86 5.44
N PRO A 34 0.33 -10.06 6.78
CA PRO A 34 -0.02 -11.37 7.32
C PRO A 34 -1.49 -11.77 7.10
N LEU A 35 -2.35 -10.84 6.70
CA LEU A 35 -3.75 -11.12 6.45
C LEU A 35 -3.90 -11.76 5.06
N ASN A 36 -4.80 -12.73 4.96
CA ASN A 36 -5.22 -13.29 3.68
C ASN A 36 -6.73 -13.58 3.73
N VAL A 37 -7.36 -13.76 2.58
CA VAL A 37 -8.82 -13.98 2.49
C VAL A 37 -9.25 -15.23 3.26
N THR A 38 -8.40 -16.27 3.30
CA THR A 38 -8.65 -17.50 4.05
C THR A 38 -8.74 -17.26 5.55
N LEU A 39 -7.80 -16.50 6.13
CA LEU A 39 -7.79 -16.10 7.53
C LEU A 39 -8.97 -15.20 7.85
N MET A 40 -9.30 -14.26 6.96
CA MET A 40 -10.48 -13.41 7.10
C MET A 40 -11.76 -14.25 7.17
N HIS A 41 -11.89 -15.26 6.31
CA HIS A 41 -13.01 -16.19 6.34
C HIS A 41 -13.04 -17.02 7.63
N GLN A 42 -11.90 -17.51 8.10
CA GLN A 42 -11.81 -18.23 9.38
C GLN A 42 -12.24 -17.36 10.56
N TYR A 43 -11.79 -16.11 10.62
CA TYR A 43 -12.20 -15.15 11.65
C TYR A 43 -13.69 -14.84 11.54
N PHE A 44 -14.21 -14.63 10.34
CA PHE A 44 -15.64 -14.42 10.12
C PHE A 44 -16.48 -15.58 10.65
N LEU A 45 -16.08 -16.83 10.40
CA LEU A 45 -16.78 -18.01 10.92
C LEU A 45 -16.64 -18.19 12.43
N LYS A 46 -15.53 -17.72 13.02
CA LYS A 46 -15.33 -17.71 14.48
C LYS A 46 -16.28 -16.73 15.16
N ASP A 47 -16.45 -15.55 14.59
CA ASP A 47 -17.31 -14.51 15.13
C ASP A 47 -18.80 -14.75 14.81
N HIS A 48 -19.09 -15.45 13.70
CA HIS A 48 -20.44 -15.78 13.24
C HIS A 48 -20.65 -17.30 13.06
N PRO A 49 -20.74 -18.08 14.16
CA PRO A 49 -20.85 -19.54 14.09
C PRO A 49 -22.11 -20.04 13.37
N LYS A 50 -23.19 -19.25 13.37
CA LYS A 50 -24.44 -19.57 12.65
C LYS A 50 -24.25 -19.64 11.13
N CYS A 51 -23.30 -18.86 10.61
CA CYS A 51 -23.01 -18.79 9.18
C CYS A 51 -22.08 -19.91 8.71
N ARG A 52 -21.50 -20.72 9.60
CA ARG A 52 -20.49 -21.75 9.29
C ARG A 52 -20.94 -22.82 8.30
N ARG A 53 -22.24 -23.12 8.24
CA ARG A 53 -22.80 -24.09 7.28
C ARG A 53 -23.43 -23.44 6.06
N ILE A 54 -23.50 -22.11 6.03
CA ILE A 54 -24.21 -21.33 5.00
C ILE A 54 -23.20 -20.67 4.06
N VAL A 55 -22.17 -20.05 4.64
CA VAL A 55 -21.16 -19.29 3.91
C VAL A 55 -19.98 -20.21 3.61
N ASN A 56 -19.86 -20.59 2.33
CA ASN A 56 -18.68 -21.29 1.82
C ASN A 56 -17.57 -20.27 1.50
N TYR A 57 -16.32 -20.71 1.58
CA TYR A 57 -15.14 -19.91 1.22
C TYR A 57 -15.24 -19.33 -0.19
N SER A 58 -15.69 -20.13 -1.17
CA SER A 58 -15.81 -19.68 -2.57
C SER A 58 -16.76 -18.50 -2.72
N PHE A 59 -17.87 -18.51 -1.97
CA PHE A 59 -18.82 -17.40 -1.94
C PHE A 59 -18.20 -16.18 -1.26
N PHE A 60 -17.54 -16.36 -0.12
CA PHE A 60 -16.87 -15.30 0.60
C PHE A 60 -15.77 -14.62 -0.24
N LEU A 61 -14.94 -15.40 -0.94
CA LEU A 61 -13.89 -14.89 -1.82
C LEU A 61 -14.48 -14.08 -2.97
N LYS A 62 -15.52 -14.59 -3.63
CA LYS A 62 -16.19 -13.87 -4.72
C LYS A 62 -16.76 -12.54 -4.23
N TYR A 63 -17.47 -12.56 -3.11
CA TYR A 63 -18.01 -11.35 -2.49
C TYR A 63 -16.89 -10.35 -2.13
N PHE A 64 -15.76 -10.84 -1.60
CA PHE A 64 -14.62 -10.00 -1.24
C PHE A 64 -14.03 -9.30 -2.46
N GLN A 65 -13.84 -10.03 -3.56
CA GLN A 65 -13.28 -9.48 -4.81
C GLN A 65 -14.22 -8.44 -5.45
N GLU A 66 -15.53 -8.72 -5.50
CA GLU A 66 -16.51 -7.84 -6.13
C GLU A 66 -16.75 -6.54 -5.36
N ASN A 67 -16.65 -6.57 -4.02
CA ASN A 67 -17.04 -5.43 -3.17
C ASN A 67 -15.86 -4.63 -2.60
N PHE A 68 -14.70 -5.26 -2.40
CA PHE A 68 -13.57 -4.60 -1.76
C PHE A 68 -12.37 -4.42 -2.68
N ASP A 69 -12.02 -5.42 -3.50
CA ASP A 69 -10.83 -5.39 -4.37
C ASP A 69 -9.54 -4.88 -3.65
N TYR A 70 -9.35 -5.32 -2.39
CA TYR A 70 -8.20 -4.91 -1.60
C TYR A 70 -6.98 -5.80 -1.89
N CYS A 71 -5.83 -5.15 -2.04
CA CYS A 71 -4.55 -5.85 -2.11
C CYS A 71 -4.03 -6.16 -0.71
N PHE A 72 -3.14 -7.15 -0.61
CA PHE A 72 -2.49 -7.52 0.65
C PHE A 72 -1.04 -7.07 0.65
N GLY A 73 -0.54 -6.69 1.83
CA GLY A 73 0.85 -6.31 2.01
C GLY A 73 1.10 -4.82 1.78
N ARG A 74 2.36 -4.52 1.47
CA ARG A 74 2.78 -3.14 1.25
C ARG A 74 2.61 -2.79 -0.23
N PRO A 75 2.12 -1.59 -0.55
CA PRO A 75 2.12 -1.11 -1.92
C PRO A 75 3.54 -1.16 -2.47
N GLN A 76 3.65 -1.55 -3.74
CA GLN A 76 4.93 -1.49 -4.43
C GLN A 76 5.32 -0.01 -4.58
N ILE A 77 6.41 0.37 -3.91
CA ILE A 77 6.99 1.71 -4.02
C ILE A 77 8.24 1.54 -4.86
N ASP A 78 8.18 1.99 -6.11
CA ASP A 78 9.38 2.05 -6.94
C ASP A 78 10.34 3.09 -6.34
N VAL A 79 11.44 2.60 -5.81
CA VAL A 79 12.52 3.44 -5.32
C VAL A 79 13.48 3.69 -6.49
N CYS A 80 13.94 4.93 -6.62
CA CYS A 80 14.90 5.24 -7.66
C CYS A 80 16.21 4.46 -7.43
N SER A 81 16.85 3.93 -8.49
CA SER A 81 18.09 3.14 -8.36
C SER A 81 19.19 3.89 -7.59
N LYS A 82 19.28 5.21 -7.75
CA LYS A 82 20.22 6.06 -7.01
C LYS A 82 19.91 6.12 -5.51
N CYS A 83 18.63 6.16 -5.16
CA CYS A 83 18.11 6.18 -3.80
C CYS A 83 18.40 4.84 -3.11
N GLU A 84 18.20 3.72 -3.82
CA GLU A 84 18.55 2.37 -3.33
C GLU A 84 20.05 2.24 -3.09
N ASN A 85 20.87 2.67 -4.05
CA ASN A 85 22.33 2.64 -3.94
C ASN A 85 22.84 3.45 -2.73
N PHE A 86 22.32 4.66 -2.50
CA PHE A 86 22.69 5.45 -1.33
C PHE A 86 22.21 4.81 -0.03
N ALA A 87 21.01 4.24 0.00
CA ALA A 87 20.50 3.54 1.18
C ALA A 87 21.32 2.28 1.51
N ALA A 88 21.77 1.53 0.49
CA ALA A 88 22.64 0.38 0.66
C ALA A 88 24.00 0.80 1.24
N LYS A 89 24.63 1.83 0.66
CA LYS A 89 25.92 2.37 1.15
C LYS A 89 25.85 2.89 2.59
N LEU A 90 24.73 3.48 3.00
CA LEU A 90 24.57 3.96 4.37
C LEU A 90 24.44 2.83 5.41
N LYS A 91 23.97 1.65 5.00
CA LYS A 91 23.86 0.46 5.86
C LYS A 91 25.18 -0.30 6.00
N ASP A 92 26.18 0.02 5.18
CA ASP A 92 27.49 -0.60 5.22
C ASP A 92 28.18 -0.29 6.58
N PRO A 93 28.45 -1.30 7.41
CA PRO A 93 29.11 -1.10 8.69
C PRO A 93 30.55 -0.63 8.53
N GLU A 94 31.24 -0.96 7.44
CA GLU A 94 32.66 -0.67 7.23
C GLU A 94 32.91 0.75 6.69
N MET A 95 31.86 1.45 6.26
CA MET A 95 31.99 2.79 5.71
C MET A 95 32.29 3.84 6.79
N ARG A 96 33.30 4.68 6.53
CA ARG A 96 33.71 5.80 7.39
C ARG A 96 32.59 6.82 7.61
N ASP A 97 32.54 7.41 8.80
CA ASP A 97 31.49 8.36 9.19
C ASP A 97 31.40 9.60 8.29
N ASN A 98 32.53 10.14 7.83
CA ASN A 98 32.51 11.29 6.91
C ASN A 98 31.90 10.93 5.55
N ALA A 99 32.16 9.72 5.05
CA ALA A 99 31.55 9.24 3.82
C ALA A 99 30.04 9.00 4.01
N LYS A 100 29.63 8.44 5.16
CA LYS A 100 28.20 8.31 5.52
C LYS A 100 27.48 9.66 5.54
N LYS A 101 28.07 10.68 6.16
CA LYS A 101 27.52 12.05 6.19
C LYS A 101 27.38 12.64 4.78
N TYR A 102 28.40 12.47 3.94
CA TYR A 102 28.36 12.93 2.55
C TYR A 102 27.24 12.24 1.75
N ILE A 103 27.14 10.92 1.83
CA ILE A 103 26.09 10.15 1.12
C ILE A 103 24.69 10.51 1.64
N ALA A 104 24.54 10.72 2.95
CA ALA A 104 23.28 11.18 3.53
C ALA A 104 22.87 12.56 2.98
N ALA A 105 23.82 13.49 2.86
CA ALA A 105 23.58 14.80 2.25
C ALA A 105 23.16 14.70 0.78
N GLU A 106 23.87 13.89 -0.01
CA GLU A 106 23.54 13.62 -1.41
C GLU A 106 22.15 13.02 -1.57
N LEU A 107 21.76 12.07 -0.70
CA LEU A 107 20.43 11.47 -0.71
C LEU A 107 19.35 12.51 -0.40
N ILE A 108 19.59 13.43 0.53
CA ILE A 108 18.67 14.53 0.86
C ILE A 108 18.49 15.46 -0.35
N ILE A 109 19.60 15.90 -0.96
CA ILE A 109 19.58 16.78 -2.14
C ILE A 109 18.83 16.11 -3.30
N HIS A 110 19.13 14.84 -3.56
CA HIS A 110 18.48 14.07 -4.61
C HIS A 110 16.96 14.00 -4.42
N LYS A 111 16.49 13.67 -3.21
CA LYS A 111 15.05 13.65 -2.89
C LYS A 111 14.40 15.02 -3.02
N ARG A 112 15.08 16.10 -2.60
CA ARG A 112 14.58 17.47 -2.75
C ARG A 112 14.39 17.82 -4.24
N ARG A 113 15.38 17.55 -5.08
CA ARG A 113 15.31 17.79 -6.53
C ARG A 113 14.17 16.98 -7.18
N ALA A 114 14.04 15.70 -6.83
CA ALA A 114 12.96 14.87 -7.35
C ALA A 114 11.57 15.40 -6.96
N ASN A 115 11.40 15.86 -5.71
CA ASN A 115 10.14 16.44 -5.26
C ASN A 115 9.76 17.73 -5.99
N VAL A 116 10.74 18.58 -6.33
CA VAL A 116 10.49 19.79 -7.13
C VAL A 116 10.00 19.40 -8.52
N ALA A 117 10.71 18.51 -9.20
CA ALA A 117 10.33 18.03 -10.53
C ALA A 117 8.93 17.37 -10.56
N LEU A 118 8.57 16.60 -9.53
CA LEU A 118 7.24 16.00 -9.41
C LEU A 118 6.13 17.04 -9.24
N LYS A 119 6.38 18.12 -8.49
CA LYS A 119 5.41 19.21 -8.30
C LYS A 119 5.21 20.01 -9.59
N GLU A 120 6.29 20.31 -10.31
CA GLU A 120 6.23 20.96 -11.63
C GLU A 120 5.40 20.11 -12.61
N ALA A 121 5.65 18.80 -12.66
CA ALA A 121 4.88 17.89 -13.51
C ALA A 121 3.40 17.73 -13.11
N ALA A 122 3.05 18.01 -11.85
CA ALA A 122 1.66 18.00 -11.38
C ALA A 122 0.93 19.29 -11.75
N ASN A 123 1.59 20.45 -11.60
CA ASN A 123 1.02 21.76 -11.91
C ASN A 123 0.81 21.99 -13.42
N ASN A 124 1.55 21.28 -14.28
CA ASN A 124 1.40 21.37 -15.73
C ASN A 124 0.20 20.59 -16.29
N LYS A 125 -0.62 19.94 -15.45
CA LYS A 125 -1.78 19.13 -15.90
C LYS A 125 -3.10 19.89 -15.94
N ASP A 126 -3.12 21.16 -15.52
CA ASP A 126 -4.35 21.97 -15.49
C ASP A 126 -4.55 22.83 -16.76
N GLY A 127 -3.80 22.57 -17.84
CA GLY A 127 -3.85 23.39 -19.05
C GLY A 127 -3.42 22.65 -20.31
N ASP A 128 -4.10 21.56 -20.67
CA ASP A 128 -4.34 21.24 -22.08
C ASP A 128 -5.48 20.21 -22.20
N THR A 129 -6.69 20.68 -22.45
CA THR A 129 -7.78 19.86 -22.98
C THR A 129 -8.29 20.58 -24.21
N ILE A 130 -7.51 20.53 -25.29
CA ILE A 130 -8.01 20.64 -26.65
C ILE A 130 -8.07 19.25 -27.24
N ALA A 131 -9.29 18.72 -27.30
CA ALA A 131 -9.73 17.70 -28.24
C ALA A 131 -11.05 18.19 -28.84
#